data_AF-A0A6P0NAE8-F1
#
_entry.id   AF-A0A6P0NAE8-F1
#
_cell.length_a   1.000
_cell.length_b   1.000
_cell.length_c   1.000
_cell.angle_alpha   90.00
_cell.angle_beta   90.00
_cell.angle_gamma   90.00
#
_symmetry.space_group_name_H-M   'P 1'
#
loop_
_entity.id
_entity.type
_entity.pdbx_description
1 polymer ?
#
loop_
_entity_poly.entity_id
_entity_poly.type
_entity_poly.pdbx_seq_one_letter_code
_entity_poly.pdbx_strand_id
1 'polypeptide(L)'
;MTDSTSLDKTSDKSNVSLRWLHLTDLHLGMDGQGDPWPNVRKIFFEDLEYLCEKVGPIDLVMFTGDITQRGKEREFQDVDKLLTEFWNKFGQMGFEPKFLAVPGNHDLVRPNDEFDPALIGLEDSWDNLKIQKSFWNDDNSPYRKLVIEAFEHYVQWWENTPVPKPDIYSKGILPGDFSATIEKDGFRLGILGLNSAFLQLMGGDRQGKLALDMRQFNGACNKDGQDGPSWAEEHHACLLLTHHPQDWLTDQAKDELNSEIHSPPERFALHLFGHMHEANLRSLAEGGANARRRLQGCSLFGMEEWGEQKKERVHGYSLCELKIEGNTASLSIYPRKAEKKQGGGWQIDRDISFTLSKGEDGTEPATVKLLHKIEALGTEKKNRSPTPKTLTTDASSRPPFKIPDYNIDRFTGREDELRQLEELILSQEDHKRAFVI
;
A
#
# COMPACT_ATOMS: atom_id res chain seq x y z
N MET A 1 39.14 -8.03 -45.31
CA MET A 1 37.67 -8.15 -45.27
C MET A 1 37.36 -9.18 -44.20
N THR A 2 37.14 -8.69 -42.99
CA THR A 2 36.85 -9.50 -41.80
C THR A 2 35.46 -9.11 -41.36
N ASP A 3 34.47 -9.93 -41.72
CA ASP A 3 33.11 -9.80 -41.19
C ASP A 3 33.13 -10.23 -39.72
N SER A 4 33.01 -9.25 -38.83
CA SER A 4 32.65 -9.48 -37.44
C SER A 4 31.13 -9.56 -37.35
N THR A 5 30.60 -10.78 -37.26
CA THR A 5 29.21 -11.02 -36.88
C THR A 5 28.99 -10.48 -35.46
N SER A 6 28.24 -9.38 -35.37
CA SER A 6 27.68 -8.90 -34.10
C SER A 6 26.73 -9.95 -33.56
N LEU A 7 27.13 -10.61 -32.48
CA LEU A 7 26.23 -11.39 -31.65
C LEU A 7 25.22 -10.42 -31.03
N ASP A 8 24.04 -10.41 -31.63
CA ASP A 8 22.85 -9.79 -31.09
C ASP A 8 22.59 -10.42 -29.72
N LYS A 9 22.78 -9.65 -28.65
CA LYS A 9 22.39 -10.07 -27.29
C LYS A 9 20.86 -10.02 -27.24
N THR A 10 20.20 -11.08 -27.70
CA THR A 10 18.83 -11.36 -27.29
C THR A 10 18.87 -11.57 -25.79
N SER A 11 18.41 -10.59 -25.00
CA SER A 11 18.17 -10.81 -23.58
C SER A 11 17.20 -11.99 -23.48
N ASP A 12 17.56 -12.98 -22.67
CA ASP A 12 16.64 -14.05 -22.35
C ASP A 12 15.51 -13.40 -21.55
N LYS A 13 14.36 -13.16 -22.20
CA LYS A 13 13.17 -12.50 -21.63
C LYS A 13 12.48 -13.36 -20.54
N SER A 14 13.20 -14.32 -19.98
CA SER A 14 12.74 -15.28 -18.99
C SER A 14 12.89 -14.77 -17.54
N ASN A 15 13.76 -13.78 -17.31
CA ASN A 15 14.09 -13.29 -15.98
C ASN A 15 13.86 -11.78 -15.85
N VAL A 16 13.03 -11.39 -14.88
CA VAL A 16 12.76 -9.99 -14.53
C VAL A 16 13.04 -9.80 -13.04
N SER A 17 13.74 -8.73 -12.66
CA SER A 17 13.87 -8.33 -11.26
C SER A 17 13.27 -6.95 -11.09
N LEU A 18 12.33 -6.84 -10.15
CA LEU A 18 11.79 -5.57 -9.67
C LEU A 18 12.29 -5.31 -8.26
N ARG A 19 12.90 -4.14 -8.06
CA ARG A 19 13.49 -3.75 -6.77
C ARG A 19 12.88 -2.47 -6.25
N TRP A 20 12.60 -2.45 -4.97
CA TRP A 20 12.09 -1.25 -4.32
C TRP A 20 12.76 -0.98 -3.00
N LEU A 21 13.04 0.30 -2.76
CA LEU A 21 13.48 0.82 -1.49
C LEU A 21 12.25 1.17 -0.66
N HIS A 22 12.09 0.51 0.48
CA HIS A 22 11.05 0.80 1.46
C HIS A 22 11.59 1.73 2.55
N LEU A 23 11.00 2.92 2.61
CA LEU A 23 11.30 3.97 3.58
C LEU A 23 10.04 4.31 4.36
N THR A 24 10.19 4.74 5.61
CA THR A 24 9.08 5.11 6.47
C THR A 24 9.56 5.97 7.64
N ASP A 25 8.66 6.74 8.25
CA ASP A 25 8.89 7.44 9.53
C ASP A 25 10.15 8.33 9.50
N LEU A 26 10.21 9.23 8.52
CA LEU A 26 11.26 10.26 8.38
C LEU A 26 11.07 11.40 9.40
N HIS A 27 9.81 11.76 9.69
CA HIS A 27 9.46 12.85 10.60
C HIS A 27 10.20 14.16 10.30
N LEU A 28 10.27 14.56 9.03
CA LEU A 28 11.00 15.76 8.65
C LEU A 28 10.42 17.01 9.32
N GLY A 29 11.28 17.82 9.93
CA GLY A 29 10.89 19.00 10.71
C GLY A 29 10.85 18.76 12.22
N MET A 30 11.24 17.58 12.68
CA MET A 30 11.48 17.32 14.09
C MET A 30 12.68 18.13 14.60
N ASP A 31 12.50 18.83 15.73
CA ASP A 31 13.56 19.60 16.40
C ASP A 31 14.77 18.70 16.67
N GLY A 32 16.01 19.19 16.50
CA GLY A 32 17.22 18.40 16.78
C GLY A 32 17.71 17.48 15.64
N GLN A 33 16.97 17.33 14.53
CA GLN A 33 17.46 16.60 13.35
C GLN A 33 18.67 17.25 12.66
N GLY A 34 18.87 18.57 12.82
CA GLY A 34 19.84 19.35 12.02
C GLY A 34 21.31 18.95 12.19
N ASP A 35 21.75 18.66 13.42
CA ASP A 35 23.17 18.46 13.72
C ASP A 35 23.73 17.08 13.28
N PRO A 36 23.01 15.95 13.47
CA PRO A 36 23.51 14.65 13.01
C PRO A 36 23.23 14.36 11.52
N TRP A 37 22.31 15.10 10.87
CA TRP A 37 21.79 14.81 9.53
C TRP A 37 22.87 14.51 8.46
N PRO A 38 23.93 15.32 8.30
CA PRO A 38 24.91 15.08 7.24
C PRO A 38 25.64 13.73 7.37
N ASN A 39 25.87 13.27 8.61
CA ASN A 39 26.56 12.01 8.87
C ASN A 39 25.63 10.81 8.60
N VAL A 40 24.37 10.85 9.07
CA VAL A 40 23.44 9.75 8.85
C VAL A 40 23.11 9.60 7.36
N ARG A 41 22.91 10.73 6.67
CA ARG A 41 22.73 10.76 5.22
C ARG A 41 23.91 10.14 4.47
N LYS A 42 25.14 10.45 4.88
CA LYS A 42 26.34 9.90 4.26
C LYS A 42 26.39 8.37 4.39
N ILE A 43 26.24 7.83 5.61
CA ILE A 43 26.29 6.38 5.83
C ILE A 43 25.12 5.64 5.17
N PHE A 44 23.96 6.30 5.02
CA PHE A 44 22.82 5.78 4.28
C PHE A 44 23.16 5.57 2.79
N PHE A 45 23.71 6.58 2.12
CA PHE A 45 24.07 6.44 0.71
C PHE A 45 25.24 5.49 0.49
N GLU A 46 26.25 5.47 1.37
CA GLU A 46 27.37 4.51 1.28
C GLU A 46 26.87 3.06 1.37
N ASP A 47 25.94 2.78 2.28
CA ASP A 47 25.35 1.44 2.42
C ASP A 47 24.44 1.08 1.23
N LEU A 48 23.65 2.05 0.75
CA LEU A 48 22.76 1.84 -0.39
C LEU A 48 23.53 1.60 -1.68
N GLU A 49 24.63 2.32 -1.90
CA GLU A 49 25.57 2.09 -3.01
C GLU A 49 26.13 0.67 -2.96
N TYR A 50 26.64 0.24 -1.81
CA TYR A 50 27.12 -1.13 -1.60
C TYR A 50 26.04 -2.19 -1.92
N LEU A 51 24.81 -2.00 -1.46
CA LEU A 51 23.72 -2.94 -1.77
C LEU A 51 23.37 -2.94 -3.25
N CYS A 52 23.28 -1.77 -3.88
CA CYS A 52 22.96 -1.67 -5.31
C CYS A 52 24.03 -2.33 -6.19
N GLU A 53 25.31 -2.26 -5.81
CA GLU A 53 26.39 -2.99 -6.49
C GLU A 53 26.20 -4.52 -6.40
N LYS A 54 25.65 -5.02 -5.29
CA LYS A 54 25.40 -6.45 -5.08
C LYS A 54 24.13 -6.95 -5.75
N VAL A 55 23.03 -6.23 -5.57
CA VAL A 55 21.69 -6.71 -5.94
C VAL A 55 21.22 -6.14 -7.28
N GLY A 56 21.66 -4.96 -7.66
CA GLY A 56 21.26 -4.26 -8.88
C GLY A 56 20.46 -2.96 -8.61
N PRO A 57 20.06 -2.25 -9.68
CA PRO A 57 19.41 -0.94 -9.59
C PRO A 57 18.01 -1.03 -8.98
N ILE A 58 17.60 0.08 -8.37
CA ILE A 58 16.29 0.24 -7.72
C ILE A 58 15.29 0.76 -8.77
N ASP A 59 14.13 0.14 -8.85
CA ASP A 59 13.05 0.54 -9.75
C ASP A 59 12.06 1.51 -9.06
N LEU A 60 11.87 1.36 -7.75
CA LEU A 60 10.85 2.09 -7.00
C LEU A 60 11.37 2.57 -5.64
N VAL A 61 10.89 3.72 -5.18
CA VAL A 61 11.00 4.15 -3.78
C VAL A 61 9.59 4.24 -3.23
N MET A 62 9.33 3.51 -2.15
CA MET A 62 8.03 3.43 -1.49
C MET A 62 8.13 4.02 -0.09
N PHE A 63 7.36 5.08 0.16
CA PHE A 63 7.26 5.72 1.48
C PHE A 63 5.97 5.34 2.19
N THR A 64 6.05 4.64 3.32
CA THR A 64 4.86 4.17 4.05
C THR A 64 4.50 5.05 5.24
N GLY A 65 4.41 6.35 5.00
CA GLY A 65 3.93 7.35 5.97
C GLY A 65 4.97 7.94 6.90
N ASP A 66 4.51 8.92 7.67
CA ASP A 66 5.27 9.78 8.58
C ASP A 66 6.49 10.42 7.91
N ILE A 67 6.24 11.00 6.75
CA ILE A 67 7.24 11.72 5.95
C ILE A 67 7.64 13.01 6.65
N THR A 68 6.65 13.73 7.15
CA THR A 68 6.77 15.00 7.87
C THR A 68 6.52 14.80 9.36
N GLN A 69 6.80 15.81 10.17
CA GLN A 69 6.56 15.76 11.61
C GLN A 69 5.15 16.22 12.00
N ARG A 70 4.56 17.17 11.28
CA ARG A 70 3.27 17.80 11.61
C ARG A 70 2.43 18.16 10.38
N GLY A 71 2.72 17.60 9.21
CA GLY A 71 1.96 17.83 7.98
C GLY A 71 1.96 19.28 7.50
N LYS A 72 2.95 20.09 7.89
CA LYS A 72 3.00 21.51 7.49
C LYS A 72 3.51 21.63 6.06
N GLU A 73 2.96 22.59 5.31
CA GLU A 73 3.42 22.91 3.95
C GLU A 73 4.96 23.09 3.87
N ARG A 74 5.55 23.83 4.82
CA ARG A 74 7.01 24.02 4.88
C ARG A 74 7.78 22.72 5.07
N GLU A 75 7.26 21.77 5.86
CA GLU A 75 7.91 20.49 6.06
C GLU A 75 7.94 19.71 4.74
N PHE A 76 6.84 19.69 3.98
CA PHE A 76 6.81 19.11 2.64
C PHE A 76 7.74 19.80 1.62
N GLN A 77 7.92 21.12 1.71
CA GLN A 77 8.92 21.83 0.89
C GLN A 77 10.35 21.38 1.22
N ASP A 78 10.64 21.07 2.49
CA ASP A 78 11.92 20.51 2.89
C ASP A 78 12.06 19.03 2.46
N VAL A 79 10.96 18.27 2.43
CA VAL A 79 10.90 16.92 1.85
C VAL A 79 11.30 16.94 0.38
N ASP A 80 10.79 17.88 -0.41
CA ASP A 80 11.15 17.98 -1.83
C ASP A 80 12.64 18.26 -2.06
N LYS A 81 13.29 19.04 -1.18
CA LYS A 81 14.74 19.25 -1.24
C LYS A 81 15.49 17.95 -0.98
N LEU A 82 15.03 17.19 0.02
CA LEU A 82 15.60 15.89 0.35
C LEU A 82 15.42 14.88 -0.79
N LEU A 83 14.21 14.76 -1.34
CA LEU A 83 13.91 13.86 -2.44
C LEU A 83 14.68 14.26 -3.70
N THR A 84 14.85 15.55 -3.98
CA THR A 84 15.71 16.01 -5.08
C THR A 84 17.15 15.55 -4.89
N GLU A 85 17.68 15.61 -3.67
CA GLU A 85 19.00 15.06 -3.36
C GLU A 85 19.07 13.55 -3.58
N PHE A 86 18.06 12.80 -3.12
CA PHE A 86 17.97 11.35 -3.29
C PHE A 86 17.97 10.97 -4.77
N TRP A 87 17.15 11.62 -5.59
CA TRP A 87 17.08 11.34 -7.03
C TRP A 87 18.34 11.75 -7.78
N ASN A 88 18.99 12.85 -7.39
CA ASN A 88 20.31 13.18 -7.93
C ASN A 88 21.35 12.09 -7.60
N LYS A 89 21.27 11.50 -6.40
CA LYS A 89 22.15 10.38 -6.01
C LYS A 89 21.84 9.11 -6.78
N PHE A 90 20.56 8.74 -6.94
CA PHE A 90 20.18 7.61 -7.79
C PHE A 90 20.66 7.79 -9.23
N GLY A 91 20.55 9.00 -9.79
CA GLY A 91 21.07 9.33 -11.12
C GLY A 91 22.59 9.16 -11.22
N GLN A 92 23.35 9.52 -10.18
CA GLN A 92 24.79 9.27 -10.11
C GLN A 92 25.12 7.77 -10.06
N MET A 93 24.25 6.97 -9.46
CA MET A 93 24.34 5.50 -9.40
C MET A 93 23.84 4.83 -10.70
N GLY A 94 23.27 5.60 -11.64
CA GLY A 94 22.89 5.12 -12.97
C GLY A 94 21.44 4.62 -13.09
N PHE A 95 20.54 4.99 -12.19
CA PHE A 95 19.11 4.63 -12.29
C PHE A 95 18.20 5.76 -11.78
N GLU A 96 16.92 5.72 -12.16
CA GLU A 96 15.91 6.71 -11.79
C GLU A 96 14.62 5.99 -11.35
N PRO A 97 14.44 5.75 -10.04
CA PRO A 97 13.29 5.00 -9.55
C PRO A 97 12.01 5.86 -9.59
N LYS A 98 10.84 5.21 -9.67
CA LYS A 98 9.56 5.89 -9.47
C LYS A 98 9.21 6.00 -7.99
N PHE A 99 8.62 7.11 -7.57
CA PHE A 99 8.21 7.37 -6.20
C PHE A 99 6.74 7.04 -5.97
N LEU A 100 6.45 6.33 -4.88
CA LEU A 100 5.10 6.12 -4.36
C LEU A 100 5.08 6.38 -2.86
N ALA A 101 4.02 7.00 -2.36
CA ALA A 101 3.86 7.29 -0.94
C ALA A 101 2.42 7.12 -0.48
N VAL A 102 2.24 6.63 0.75
CA VAL A 102 1.00 6.77 1.53
C VAL A 102 1.27 7.66 2.74
N PRO A 103 0.29 8.41 3.26
CA PRO A 103 0.50 9.27 4.41
C PRO A 103 0.47 8.49 5.72
N GLY A 104 1.20 8.99 6.72
CA GLY A 104 1.08 8.56 8.12
C GLY A 104 0.29 9.55 8.97
N ASN A 105 0.22 9.29 10.28
CA ASN A 105 -0.52 10.13 11.23
C ASN A 105 0.21 11.44 11.58
N HIS A 106 1.45 11.62 11.13
CA HIS A 106 2.20 12.87 11.20
C HIS A 106 2.13 13.71 9.91
N ASP A 107 1.58 13.16 8.82
CA ASP A 107 1.49 13.83 7.52
C ASP A 107 0.21 14.68 7.35
N LEU A 108 -0.44 15.00 8.46
CA LEU A 108 -1.65 15.80 8.52
C LEU A 108 -1.50 16.98 9.46
N VAL A 109 -2.23 18.05 9.19
CA VAL A 109 -2.43 19.15 10.14
C VAL A 109 -3.57 18.76 11.07
N ARG A 110 -3.25 18.57 12.36
CA ARG A 110 -4.25 18.19 13.36
C ARG A 110 -5.29 19.32 13.51
N PRO A 111 -6.60 19.01 13.54
CA PRO A 111 -7.61 20.00 13.85
C PRO A 111 -7.36 20.67 15.21
N ASN A 112 -7.59 21.97 15.30
CA ASN A 112 -7.32 22.74 16.53
C ASN A 112 -8.51 22.75 17.50
N ASP A 113 -9.73 22.51 17.01
CA ASP A 113 -10.94 22.48 17.83
C ASP A 113 -11.25 21.05 18.26
N GLU A 114 -10.77 20.69 19.45
CA GLU A 114 -11.01 19.39 20.09
C GLU A 114 -12.50 19.14 20.43
N PHE A 115 -13.37 20.17 20.33
CA PHE A 115 -14.81 20.05 20.54
C PHE A 115 -15.63 19.97 19.25
N ASP A 116 -14.98 19.93 18.07
CA ASP A 116 -15.67 19.75 16.80
C ASP A 116 -16.47 18.42 16.80
N PRO A 117 -17.81 18.45 16.62
CA PRO A 117 -18.62 17.23 16.56
C PRO A 117 -18.19 16.25 15.47
N ALA A 118 -17.62 16.73 14.37
CA ALA A 118 -17.09 15.87 13.31
C ALA A 118 -15.86 15.10 13.80
N LEU A 119 -14.94 15.80 14.46
CA LEU A 119 -13.74 15.21 15.05
C LEU A 119 -14.09 14.17 16.12
N ILE A 120 -14.94 14.53 17.08
CA ILE A 120 -15.41 13.61 18.14
C ILE A 120 -16.07 12.38 17.51
N GLY A 121 -16.90 12.57 16.48
CA GLY A 121 -17.57 11.47 15.80
C GLY A 121 -16.61 10.49 15.12
N LEU A 122 -15.55 11.00 14.47
CA LEU A 122 -14.53 10.16 13.83
C LEU A 122 -13.64 9.44 14.85
N GLU A 123 -13.28 10.11 15.94
CA GLU A 123 -12.28 9.62 16.88
C GLU A 123 -12.85 8.69 17.95
N ASP A 124 -14.05 9.01 18.45
CA ASP A 124 -14.62 8.38 19.65
C ASP A 124 -15.92 7.63 19.37
N SER A 125 -16.44 7.68 18.14
CA SER A 125 -17.72 7.04 17.77
C SER A 125 -17.69 6.42 16.38
N TRP A 126 -16.52 6.02 15.89
CA TRP A 126 -16.40 5.39 14.57
C TRP A 126 -17.20 4.09 14.42
N ASP A 127 -17.44 3.37 15.52
CA ASP A 127 -18.30 2.17 15.56
C ASP A 127 -19.78 2.48 15.29
N ASN A 128 -20.19 3.74 15.35
CA ASN A 128 -21.53 4.17 14.99
C ASN A 128 -21.74 4.09 13.46
N LEU A 129 -22.55 3.11 13.03
CA LEU A 129 -22.89 2.91 11.62
C LEU A 129 -23.47 4.14 10.91
N LYS A 130 -24.12 5.07 11.63
CA LYS A 130 -24.61 6.32 11.01
C LYS A 130 -23.45 7.26 10.65
N ILE A 131 -22.40 7.29 11.47
CA ILE A 131 -21.19 8.07 11.20
C ILE A 131 -20.45 7.45 10.02
N GLN A 132 -20.22 6.13 10.02
CA GLN A 132 -19.59 5.45 8.88
C GLN A 132 -20.38 5.65 7.58
N LYS A 133 -21.71 5.48 7.60
CA LYS A 133 -22.54 5.71 6.41
C LYS A 133 -22.45 7.15 5.91
N SER A 134 -22.47 8.12 6.83
CA SER A 134 -22.28 9.54 6.48
C SER A 134 -20.92 9.76 5.82
N PHE A 135 -19.84 9.27 6.44
CA PHE A 135 -18.47 9.44 5.97
C PHE A 135 -18.19 8.80 4.60
N TRP A 136 -18.75 7.62 4.35
CA TRP A 136 -18.44 6.85 3.14
C TRP A 136 -19.39 7.10 1.97
N ASN A 137 -20.64 7.49 2.23
CA ASN A 137 -21.65 7.63 1.16
C ASN A 137 -21.89 9.09 0.75
N ASP A 138 -21.40 10.06 1.53
CA ASP A 138 -21.52 11.48 1.23
C ASP A 138 -20.14 12.16 1.32
N ASP A 139 -19.58 12.43 0.13
CA ASP A 139 -18.32 13.16 -0.03
C ASP A 139 -18.36 14.56 0.60
N ASN A 140 -19.57 15.13 0.78
CA ASN A 140 -19.78 16.43 1.40
C ASN A 140 -20.03 16.37 2.90
N SER A 141 -20.06 15.18 3.50
CA SER A 141 -20.27 15.02 4.94
C SER A 141 -19.21 15.79 5.73
N PRO A 142 -19.56 16.36 6.90
CA PRO A 142 -18.60 17.09 7.72
C PRO A 142 -17.41 16.20 8.12
N TYR A 143 -17.65 14.91 8.36
CA TYR A 143 -16.62 13.92 8.63
C TYR A 143 -15.63 13.78 7.46
N ARG A 144 -16.13 13.66 6.23
CA ARG A 144 -15.27 13.50 5.05
C ARG A 144 -14.46 14.76 4.73
N LYS A 145 -15.09 15.93 4.87
CA LYS A 145 -14.43 17.23 4.69
C LYS A 145 -13.30 17.44 5.68
N LEU A 146 -13.51 17.12 6.96
CA LEU A 146 -12.48 17.26 7.99
C LEU A 146 -11.23 16.44 7.67
N VAL A 147 -11.40 15.19 7.21
CA VAL A 147 -10.27 14.35 6.77
C VAL A 147 -9.57 14.95 5.55
N ILE A 148 -10.32 15.42 4.55
CA ILE A 148 -9.72 16.03 3.35
C ILE A 148 -8.90 17.27 3.71
N GLU A 149 -9.44 18.14 4.58
CA GLU A 149 -8.76 19.35 5.06
C GLU A 149 -7.49 19.02 5.84
N ALA A 150 -7.54 18.04 6.75
CA ALA A 150 -6.39 17.66 7.56
C ALA A 150 -5.18 17.20 6.70
N PHE A 151 -5.43 16.53 5.58
CA PHE A 151 -4.39 16.04 4.67
C PHE A 151 -4.14 16.96 3.46
N GLU A 152 -4.67 18.19 3.44
CA GLU A 152 -4.59 19.07 2.26
C GLU A 152 -3.14 19.30 1.81
N HIS A 153 -2.22 19.60 2.74
CA HIS A 153 -0.82 19.82 2.40
C HIS A 153 -0.14 18.57 1.84
N TYR A 154 -0.49 17.37 2.35
CA TYR A 154 0.02 16.11 1.80
C TYR A 154 -0.45 15.92 0.35
N VAL A 155 -1.72 16.17 0.07
CA VAL A 155 -2.28 16.07 -1.28
C VAL A 155 -1.60 17.08 -2.21
N GLN A 156 -1.50 18.34 -1.78
CA GLN A 156 -0.84 19.38 -2.56
C GLN A 156 0.62 19.03 -2.85
N TRP A 157 1.36 18.52 -1.86
CA TRP A 157 2.72 18.06 -2.04
C TRP A 157 2.81 16.88 -3.02
N TRP A 158 1.98 15.85 -2.86
CA TRP A 158 2.00 14.69 -3.74
C TRP A 158 1.73 15.05 -5.21
N GLU A 159 0.83 16.00 -5.47
CA GLU A 159 0.57 16.47 -6.83
C GLU A 159 1.79 17.14 -7.47
N ASN A 160 2.56 17.90 -6.67
CA ASN A 160 3.59 18.83 -7.15
C ASN A 160 5.04 18.37 -6.90
N THR A 161 5.25 17.25 -6.20
CA THR A 161 6.59 16.75 -5.89
C THR A 161 7.44 16.59 -7.17
N PRO A 162 8.74 16.97 -7.15
CA PRO A 162 9.55 17.05 -8.36
C PRO A 162 10.05 15.68 -8.85
N VAL A 163 9.85 14.62 -8.06
CA VAL A 163 10.38 13.29 -8.38
C VAL A 163 9.43 12.48 -9.28
N PRO A 164 9.96 11.61 -10.16
CA PRO A 164 9.17 10.77 -11.05
C PRO A 164 8.13 9.92 -10.33
N LYS A 165 6.87 10.04 -10.74
CA LYS A 165 5.76 9.16 -10.32
C LYS A 165 5.47 8.08 -11.39
N PRO A 166 4.77 6.98 -11.04
CA PRO A 166 4.29 6.02 -12.01
C PRO A 166 3.41 6.67 -13.09
N ASP A 167 3.53 6.20 -14.33
CA ASP A 167 2.78 6.73 -15.47
C ASP A 167 1.32 6.22 -15.48
N ILE A 168 1.12 4.97 -15.06
CA ILE A 168 -0.21 4.37 -14.87
C ILE A 168 -0.56 4.49 -13.39
N TYR A 169 -1.39 5.50 -13.08
CA TYR A 169 -1.76 5.87 -11.72
C TYR A 169 -3.25 6.27 -11.63
N SER A 170 -3.88 5.92 -10.52
CA SER A 170 -5.23 6.32 -10.15
C SER A 170 -5.30 6.73 -8.68
N LYS A 171 -5.98 7.84 -8.40
CA LYS A 171 -6.27 8.27 -7.03
C LYS A 171 -7.48 7.49 -6.51
N GLY A 172 -7.47 7.19 -5.23
CA GLY A 172 -8.62 6.63 -4.54
C GLY A 172 -9.51 7.70 -3.90
N ILE A 173 -10.33 7.25 -2.95
CA ILE A 173 -11.39 8.06 -2.37
C ILE A 173 -10.90 8.93 -1.20
N LEU A 174 -9.86 8.51 -0.48
CA LEU A 174 -9.25 9.30 0.59
C LEU A 174 -7.92 9.93 0.14
N PRO A 175 -7.50 11.05 0.77
CA PRO A 175 -6.17 11.59 0.60
C PRO A 175 -5.09 10.50 0.74
N GLY A 176 -4.29 10.28 -0.31
CA GLY A 176 -3.22 9.28 -0.31
C GLY A 176 -3.65 7.84 -0.64
N ASP A 177 -4.94 7.56 -0.84
CA ASP A 177 -5.35 6.31 -1.48
C ASP A 177 -4.94 6.34 -2.95
N PHE A 178 -4.39 5.25 -3.48
CA PHE A 178 -4.07 5.13 -4.89
C PHE A 178 -3.92 3.69 -5.38
N SER A 179 -4.02 3.50 -6.69
CA SER A 179 -3.48 2.33 -7.39
C SER A 179 -2.49 2.76 -8.47
N ALA A 180 -1.47 1.93 -8.71
CA ALA A 180 -0.47 2.15 -9.76
C ALA A 180 -0.03 0.84 -10.42
N THR A 181 0.36 0.92 -11.69
CA THR A 181 0.94 -0.20 -12.44
C THR A 181 2.37 0.13 -12.84
N ILE A 182 3.31 -0.74 -12.49
CA ILE A 182 4.70 -0.68 -12.95
C ILE A 182 4.91 -1.77 -13.99
N GLU A 183 5.34 -1.37 -15.18
CA GLU A 183 5.65 -2.27 -16.29
C GLU A 183 7.15 -2.37 -16.50
N LYS A 184 7.69 -3.59 -16.47
CA LYS A 184 9.11 -3.86 -16.70
C LYS A 184 9.28 -5.17 -17.43
N ASP A 185 9.85 -5.13 -18.63
CA ASP A 185 10.15 -6.32 -19.45
C ASP A 185 8.94 -7.26 -19.66
N GLY A 186 7.73 -6.69 -19.77
CA GLY A 186 6.47 -7.43 -19.91
C GLY A 186 5.85 -7.90 -18.60
N PHE A 187 6.53 -7.76 -17.47
CA PHE A 187 5.96 -7.94 -16.14
C PHE A 187 5.16 -6.71 -15.72
N ARG A 188 4.00 -6.93 -15.09
CA ARG A 188 3.12 -5.90 -14.53
C ARG A 188 3.02 -6.09 -13.02
N LEU A 189 3.52 -5.13 -12.25
CA LEU A 189 3.42 -5.08 -10.79
C LEU A 189 2.36 -4.05 -10.39
N GLY A 190 1.31 -4.51 -9.71
CA GLY A 190 0.28 -3.62 -9.14
C GLY A 190 0.73 -3.09 -7.78
N ILE A 191 0.44 -1.83 -7.50
CA ILE A 191 0.71 -1.22 -6.19
C ILE A 191 -0.56 -0.54 -5.71
N LEU A 192 -1.09 -1.00 -4.58
CA LEU A 192 -2.21 -0.39 -3.89
C LEU A 192 -1.69 0.35 -2.66
N GLY A 193 -1.94 1.65 -2.57
CA GLY A 193 -1.71 2.44 -1.36
C GLY A 193 -3.03 2.83 -0.72
N LEU A 194 -3.19 2.54 0.57
CA LEU A 194 -4.38 2.92 1.33
C LEU A 194 -3.98 3.78 2.53
N ASN A 195 -4.63 4.93 2.70
CA ASN A 195 -4.47 5.78 3.86
C ASN A 195 -5.10 5.10 5.08
N SER A 196 -4.27 4.51 5.94
CA SER A 196 -4.67 3.93 7.23
C SER A 196 -4.69 4.96 8.38
N ALA A 197 -4.31 6.21 8.12
CA ALA A 197 -4.18 7.28 9.10
C ALA A 197 -5.36 8.26 9.12
N PHE A 198 -6.36 8.06 8.24
CA PHE A 198 -7.47 8.99 8.07
C PHE A 198 -8.32 9.22 9.32
N LEU A 199 -8.28 8.30 10.30
CA LEU A 199 -8.95 8.45 11.60
C LEU A 199 -8.06 8.99 12.71
N GLN A 200 -6.73 9.06 12.55
CA GLN A 200 -5.82 9.50 13.61
C GLN A 200 -5.56 11.01 13.55
N LEU A 201 -6.64 11.78 13.62
CA LEU A 201 -6.62 13.24 13.49
C LEU A 201 -6.03 13.92 14.73
N MET A 202 -6.09 13.25 15.88
CA MET A 202 -5.49 13.69 17.14
C MET A 202 -4.30 12.82 17.58
N GLY A 203 -3.45 13.40 18.43
CA GLY A 203 -2.36 12.66 19.07
C GLY A 203 -2.88 11.61 20.04
N GLY A 204 -1.97 10.76 20.54
CA GLY A 204 -2.28 9.72 21.51
C GLY A 204 -2.35 8.32 20.90
N ASP A 205 -2.53 7.34 21.78
CA ASP A 205 -2.60 5.94 21.40
C ASP A 205 -3.97 5.60 20.79
N ARG A 206 -3.95 5.20 19.53
CA ARG A 206 -5.11 4.79 18.75
C ARG A 206 -5.04 3.31 18.36
N GLN A 207 -4.25 2.51 19.08
CA GLN A 207 -4.20 1.07 18.87
C GLN A 207 -5.62 0.46 19.01
N GLY A 208 -5.99 -0.41 18.08
CA GLY A 208 -7.32 -1.03 18.00
C GLY A 208 -8.47 -0.11 17.56
N LYS A 209 -8.21 1.13 17.15
CA LYS A 209 -9.26 2.13 16.84
C LYS A 209 -9.28 2.60 15.39
N LEU A 210 -8.25 2.28 14.61
CA LEU A 210 -8.15 2.75 13.23
C LEU A 210 -8.96 1.88 12.26
N ALA A 211 -9.21 2.41 11.08
CA ALA A 211 -10.02 1.74 10.06
C ALA A 211 -9.26 1.57 8.75
N LEU A 212 -9.66 0.52 8.04
CA LEU A 212 -9.41 0.27 6.64
C LEU A 212 -10.70 -0.37 6.10
N ASP A 213 -11.07 -0.05 4.87
CA ASP A 213 -12.36 -0.45 4.32
C ASP A 213 -12.22 -0.84 2.84
N MET A 214 -12.94 -1.88 2.40
CA MET A 214 -12.96 -2.31 1.00
C MET A 214 -13.32 -1.19 0.02
N ARG A 215 -14.07 -0.16 0.46
CA ARG A 215 -14.40 1.02 -0.36
C ARG A 215 -13.15 1.79 -0.77
N GLN A 216 -12.11 1.85 0.06
CA GLN A 216 -10.83 2.47 -0.31
C GLN A 216 -10.17 1.70 -1.44
N PHE A 217 -10.14 0.37 -1.33
CA PHE A 217 -9.55 -0.50 -2.35
C PHE A 217 -10.30 -0.39 -3.68
N ASN A 218 -11.61 -0.58 -3.69
CA ASN A 218 -12.41 -0.46 -4.91
C ASN A 218 -12.29 0.96 -5.49
N GLY A 219 -12.36 1.99 -4.64
CA GLY A 219 -12.23 3.39 -5.04
C GLY A 219 -10.89 3.70 -5.73
N ALA A 220 -9.78 3.18 -5.22
CA ALA A 220 -8.45 3.34 -5.80
C ALA A 220 -8.30 2.66 -7.18
N CYS A 221 -9.07 1.60 -7.44
CA CYS A 221 -8.96 0.76 -8.63
C CYS A 221 -10.03 1.04 -9.71
N ASN A 222 -11.02 1.89 -9.45
CA ASN A 222 -12.21 2.06 -10.29
C ASN A 222 -12.07 3.07 -11.46
N LYS A 223 -10.85 3.37 -11.92
CA LYS A 223 -10.65 4.37 -12.98
C LYS A 223 -11.40 4.02 -14.28
N ASP A 224 -11.53 2.73 -14.55
CA ASP A 224 -12.16 2.19 -15.77
C ASP A 224 -13.43 1.37 -15.48
N GLY A 225 -14.11 1.62 -14.35
CA GLY A 225 -15.32 0.88 -13.97
C GLY A 225 -15.06 -0.50 -13.36
N GLN A 226 -13.80 -0.79 -13.00
CA GLN A 226 -13.37 -2.07 -12.41
C GLN A 226 -13.41 -2.05 -10.88
N ASP A 227 -13.58 -3.22 -10.27
CA ASP A 227 -13.38 -3.40 -8.83
C ASP A 227 -11.92 -3.74 -8.48
N GLY A 228 -11.58 -3.67 -7.19
CA GLY A 228 -10.25 -3.98 -6.69
C GLY A 228 -9.74 -5.38 -7.07
N PRO A 229 -10.55 -6.45 -6.93
CA PRO A 229 -10.20 -7.79 -7.43
C PRO A 229 -9.83 -7.82 -8.92
N SER A 230 -10.68 -7.25 -9.78
CA SER A 230 -10.44 -7.22 -11.22
C SER A 230 -9.14 -6.50 -11.56
N TRP A 231 -8.89 -5.34 -10.92
CA TRP A 231 -7.63 -4.62 -11.08
C TRP A 231 -6.42 -5.46 -10.63
N ALA A 232 -6.51 -6.18 -9.52
CA ALA A 232 -5.40 -7.01 -9.06
C ALA A 232 -5.08 -8.15 -10.05
N GLU A 233 -6.10 -8.74 -10.66
CA GLU A 233 -5.98 -9.77 -11.70
C GLU A 233 -5.38 -9.24 -13.02
N GLU A 234 -5.28 -7.94 -13.22
CA GLU A 234 -4.54 -7.41 -14.37
C GLU A 234 -3.01 -7.50 -14.22
N HIS A 235 -2.54 -7.82 -13.03
CA HIS A 235 -1.13 -7.80 -12.65
C HIS A 235 -0.60 -9.20 -12.40
N HIS A 236 0.71 -9.38 -12.54
CA HIS A 236 1.35 -10.65 -12.25
C HIS A 236 1.58 -10.82 -10.74
N ALA A 237 1.80 -9.72 -10.03
CA ALA A 237 1.85 -9.64 -8.58
C ALA A 237 1.39 -8.24 -8.15
N CYS A 238 0.90 -8.10 -6.92
CA CYS A 238 0.62 -6.78 -6.33
C CYS A 238 1.35 -6.57 -5.01
N LEU A 239 1.49 -5.31 -4.61
CA LEU A 239 1.99 -4.85 -3.31
C LEU A 239 0.92 -3.97 -2.63
N LEU A 240 0.82 -4.07 -1.30
CA LEU A 240 -0.07 -3.23 -0.49
C LEU A 240 0.78 -2.29 0.38
N LEU A 241 0.45 -1.01 0.40
CA LEU A 241 1.10 0.01 1.23
C LEU A 241 0.05 0.59 2.18
N THR A 242 0.36 0.58 3.47
CA THR A 242 -0.36 1.33 4.52
C THR A 242 0.67 1.97 5.44
N HIS A 243 0.26 2.76 6.42
CA HIS A 243 1.19 3.24 7.46
C HIS A 243 1.11 2.39 8.74
N HIS A 244 -0.09 2.00 9.16
CA HIS A 244 -0.30 1.41 10.47
C HIS A 244 -0.17 -0.13 10.49
N PRO A 245 0.30 -0.70 11.62
CA PRO A 245 0.22 -2.12 11.91
C PRO A 245 -1.22 -2.62 12.05
N GLN A 246 -1.43 -3.92 11.89
CA GLN A 246 -2.77 -4.51 11.97
C GLN A 246 -3.41 -4.40 13.36
N ASP A 247 -2.63 -4.45 14.44
CA ASP A 247 -3.13 -4.31 15.80
C ASP A 247 -3.60 -2.88 16.11
N TRP A 248 -3.30 -1.91 15.26
CA TRP A 248 -3.87 -0.56 15.33
C TRP A 248 -5.27 -0.46 14.74
N LEU A 249 -5.66 -1.42 13.91
CA LEU A 249 -6.98 -1.48 13.31
C LEU A 249 -8.02 -2.00 14.31
N THR A 250 -9.26 -1.53 14.19
CA THR A 250 -10.44 -2.16 14.79
C THR A 250 -10.57 -3.61 14.31
N ASP A 251 -11.25 -4.46 15.06
CA ASP A 251 -11.45 -5.86 14.65
C ASP A 251 -12.21 -5.97 13.33
N GLN A 252 -13.22 -5.10 13.11
CA GLN A 252 -13.90 -4.98 11.82
C GLN A 252 -12.91 -4.66 10.68
N ALA A 253 -12.01 -3.70 10.88
CA ALA A 253 -11.03 -3.33 9.85
C ALA A 253 -9.94 -4.40 9.64
N LYS A 254 -9.59 -5.19 10.66
CA LYS A 254 -8.73 -6.37 10.49
C LYS A 254 -9.42 -7.43 9.64
N ASP A 255 -10.71 -7.64 9.86
CA ASP A 255 -11.51 -8.58 9.08
C ASP A 255 -11.62 -8.11 7.63
N GLU A 256 -11.98 -6.84 7.38
CA GLU A 256 -11.98 -6.21 6.05
C GLU A 256 -10.62 -6.36 5.35
N LEU A 257 -9.53 -6.03 6.06
CA LEU A 257 -8.18 -6.20 5.52
C LEU A 257 -7.95 -7.65 5.11
N ASN A 258 -8.19 -8.62 5.99
CA ASN A 258 -7.82 -10.02 5.70
C ASN A 258 -8.78 -10.71 4.71
N SER A 259 -10.07 -10.39 4.74
CA SER A 259 -11.12 -11.11 4.00
C SER A 259 -11.53 -10.46 2.68
N GLU A 260 -11.47 -9.12 2.57
CA GLU A 260 -11.93 -8.40 1.38
C GLU A 260 -10.76 -7.80 0.60
N ILE A 261 -9.83 -7.13 1.29
CA ILE A 261 -8.69 -6.48 0.64
C ILE A 261 -7.62 -7.52 0.30
N HIS A 262 -7.11 -8.24 1.28
CA HIS A 262 -5.92 -9.11 1.21
C HIS A 262 -6.27 -10.59 0.90
N SER A 263 -7.46 -10.83 0.34
CA SER A 263 -7.98 -12.17 0.01
C SER A 263 -8.11 -12.32 -1.51
N PRO A 264 -7.68 -13.40 -2.16
CA PRO A 264 -6.93 -14.49 -1.56
C PRO A 264 -5.55 -14.02 -1.08
N PRO A 265 -4.88 -14.75 -0.17
CA PRO A 265 -3.58 -14.34 0.37
C PRO A 265 -2.50 -14.07 -0.68
N GLU A 266 -2.57 -14.67 -1.87
CA GLU A 266 -1.67 -14.38 -2.99
C GLU A 266 -1.90 -13.03 -3.66
N ARG A 267 -3.02 -12.34 -3.41
CA ARG A 267 -3.36 -11.05 -4.04
C ARG A 267 -2.21 -10.06 -3.91
N PHE A 268 -1.58 -10.04 -2.74
CA PHE A 268 -0.42 -9.20 -2.48
C PHE A 268 0.78 -10.05 -2.09
N ALA A 269 1.87 -9.89 -2.84
CA ALA A 269 3.13 -10.55 -2.55
C ALA A 269 3.74 -10.07 -1.23
N LEU A 270 3.53 -8.78 -0.91
CA LEU A 270 3.98 -8.14 0.31
C LEU A 270 3.08 -6.94 0.67
N HIS A 271 2.79 -6.79 1.96
CA HIS A 271 2.19 -5.61 2.57
C HIS A 271 3.25 -4.83 3.36
N LEU A 272 3.55 -3.61 2.94
CA LEU A 272 4.53 -2.72 3.55
C LEU A 272 3.84 -1.66 4.41
N PHE A 273 4.38 -1.42 5.61
CA PHE A 273 3.88 -0.40 6.53
C PHE A 273 4.97 0.09 7.51
N GLY A 274 4.70 1.12 8.31
CA GLY A 274 5.66 1.79 9.20
C GLY A 274 5.21 1.87 10.66
N HIS A 275 5.30 3.06 11.24
CA HIS A 275 4.71 3.51 12.51
C HIS A 275 5.44 3.06 13.80
N MET A 276 5.83 1.79 13.90
CA MET A 276 6.42 1.25 15.14
C MET A 276 7.96 1.38 15.19
N HIS A 277 8.57 1.92 14.14
CA HIS A 277 10.02 2.19 13.97
C HIS A 277 10.97 0.98 14.01
N GLU A 278 10.58 -0.17 14.57
CA GLU A 278 11.35 -1.41 14.54
C GLU A 278 11.00 -2.23 13.29
N ALA A 279 12.00 -2.75 12.58
CA ALA A 279 11.75 -3.60 11.43
C ALA A 279 11.15 -4.96 11.86
N ASN A 280 10.13 -5.42 11.15
CA ASN A 280 9.52 -6.73 11.40
C ASN A 280 8.97 -7.34 10.12
N LEU A 281 9.44 -8.55 9.78
CA LEU A 281 8.85 -9.36 8.72
C LEU A 281 8.03 -10.49 9.32
N ARG A 282 6.72 -10.49 9.03
CA ARG A 282 5.80 -11.55 9.47
C ARG A 282 5.18 -12.24 8.27
N SER A 283 5.24 -13.57 8.27
CA SER A 283 4.53 -14.44 7.34
C SER A 283 3.50 -15.29 8.10
N LEU A 284 2.23 -15.21 7.73
CA LEU A 284 1.14 -15.97 8.38
C LEU A 284 0.34 -16.75 7.34
N ALA A 285 0.30 -18.07 7.48
CA ALA A 285 -0.53 -18.98 6.69
C ALA A 285 -1.55 -19.65 7.62
N GLU A 286 -2.81 -19.71 7.19
CA GLU A 286 -3.94 -20.19 7.99
C GLU A 286 -4.79 -21.13 7.14
N GLY A 287 -5.31 -22.20 7.74
CA GLY A 287 -6.22 -23.14 7.06
C GLY A 287 -5.66 -23.81 5.80
N GLY A 288 -4.33 -23.86 5.63
CA GLY A 288 -3.68 -24.40 4.43
C GLY A 288 -3.57 -23.42 3.26
N ALA A 289 -3.97 -22.16 3.42
CA ALA A 289 -3.81 -21.13 2.41
C ALA A 289 -2.36 -20.62 2.30
N ASN A 290 -2.05 -19.86 1.24
CA ASN A 290 -0.76 -19.19 1.09
C ASN A 290 -0.51 -18.20 2.24
N ALA A 291 0.76 -17.95 2.53
CA ALA A 291 1.13 -17.00 3.58
C ALA A 291 0.89 -15.55 3.14
N ARG A 292 0.24 -14.75 3.98
CA ARG A 292 0.26 -13.28 3.90
C ARG A 292 1.58 -12.79 4.49
N ARG A 293 2.33 -12.02 3.71
CA ARG A 293 3.63 -11.44 4.13
C ARG A 293 3.46 -9.97 4.41
N ARG A 294 4.01 -9.53 5.55
CA ARG A 294 3.94 -8.14 5.98
C ARG A 294 5.30 -7.67 6.46
N LEU A 295 5.75 -6.53 5.97
CA LEU A 295 7.02 -5.91 6.32
C LEU A 295 6.75 -4.55 6.97
N GLN A 296 6.99 -4.49 8.28
CA GLN A 296 7.10 -3.24 9.01
C GLN A 296 8.49 -2.65 8.76
N GLY A 297 8.54 -1.43 8.27
CA GLY A 297 9.77 -0.70 7.99
C GLY A 297 10.41 -0.20 9.27
N CYS A 298 11.75 -0.12 9.25
CA CYS A 298 12.47 0.62 10.25
C CYS A 298 12.34 2.12 9.95
N SER A 299 12.27 2.95 11.00
CA SER A 299 12.29 4.40 10.81
C SER A 299 13.56 4.81 10.08
N LEU A 300 13.40 5.62 9.04
CA LEU A 300 14.55 6.09 8.30
C LEU A 300 15.40 7.01 9.18
N PHE A 301 14.79 8.02 9.83
CA PHE A 301 15.50 9.04 10.61
C PHE A 301 14.70 9.61 11.81
N GLY A 302 14.26 8.76 12.75
CA GLY A 302 13.65 9.24 14.00
C GLY A 302 14.66 9.58 15.11
N MET A 303 14.50 10.69 15.84
CA MET A 303 15.40 11.06 16.94
C MET A 303 15.55 10.02 18.06
N GLU A 304 16.68 10.06 18.77
CA GLU A 304 17.10 9.14 19.85
C GLU A 304 16.10 8.96 21.01
N GLU A 305 15.08 9.80 21.20
CA GLU A 305 14.09 9.63 22.26
C GLU A 305 12.65 9.84 21.72
N TRP A 306 11.77 8.86 21.92
CA TRP A 306 10.31 9.03 21.74
C TRP A 306 9.51 8.43 22.90
N GLY A 307 8.41 9.11 23.23
CA GLY A 307 7.52 8.78 24.34
C GLY A 307 8.08 9.14 25.72
N GLU A 308 7.24 9.01 26.76
CA GLU A 308 7.63 9.21 28.17
C GLU A 308 8.72 8.23 28.65
N GLN A 309 9.00 7.17 27.86
CA GLN A 309 9.91 6.08 28.22
C GLN A 309 11.31 6.14 27.59
N LYS A 310 11.72 7.24 26.93
CA LYS A 310 13.10 7.41 26.40
C LYS A 310 13.63 6.17 25.65
N LYS A 311 12.85 5.60 24.73
CA LYS A 311 13.34 4.50 23.89
C LYS A 311 14.25 5.06 22.80
N GLU A 312 15.44 4.47 22.65
CA GLU A 312 16.37 4.73 21.55
C GLU A 312 15.73 4.33 20.22
N ARG A 313 15.50 5.31 19.32
CA ARG A 313 14.99 5.01 17.98
C ARG A 313 16.07 4.36 17.12
N VAL A 314 15.64 3.39 16.32
CA VAL A 314 16.48 2.66 15.37
C VAL A 314 16.37 3.35 14.00
N HIS A 315 17.51 3.55 13.33
CA HIS A 315 17.55 4.03 11.95
C HIS A 315 17.76 2.86 11.00
N GLY A 316 17.10 2.86 9.85
CA GLY A 316 17.26 1.78 8.88
C GLY A 316 16.41 1.95 7.64
N TYR A 317 16.45 0.93 6.79
CA TYR A 317 15.60 0.82 5.62
C TYR A 317 15.51 -0.65 5.18
N SER A 318 14.66 -0.95 4.21
CA SER A 318 14.65 -2.26 3.56
C SER A 318 14.73 -2.08 2.05
N LEU A 319 15.70 -2.74 1.43
CA LEU A 319 15.66 -2.96 -0.02
C LEU A 319 14.99 -4.31 -0.27
N CYS A 320 14.03 -4.36 -1.17
CA CYS A 320 13.30 -5.58 -1.50
C CYS A 320 13.51 -5.93 -2.96
N GLU A 321 13.55 -7.22 -3.27
CA GLU A 321 13.61 -7.73 -4.64
C GLU A 321 12.51 -8.76 -4.87
N LEU A 322 11.68 -8.52 -5.88
CA LEU A 322 10.87 -9.56 -6.50
C LEU A 322 11.58 -10.02 -7.77
N LYS A 323 12.15 -11.21 -7.71
CA LYS A 323 12.79 -11.87 -8.84
C LYS A 323 11.80 -12.84 -9.47
N ILE A 324 11.66 -12.76 -10.78
CA ILE A 324 10.78 -13.61 -11.57
C ILE A 324 11.63 -14.41 -12.53
N GLU A 325 11.45 -15.73 -12.53
CA GLU A 325 12.14 -16.69 -13.39
C GLU A 325 11.09 -17.61 -14.02
N GLY A 326 10.77 -17.36 -15.29
CA GLY A 326 9.68 -18.02 -16.00
C GLY A 326 8.31 -17.75 -15.34
N ASN A 327 7.70 -18.79 -14.76
CA ASN A 327 6.41 -18.70 -14.05
C ASN A 327 6.56 -18.76 -12.52
N THR A 328 7.78 -18.63 -12.02
CA THR A 328 8.06 -18.62 -10.59
C THR A 328 8.52 -17.22 -10.19
N ALA A 329 8.12 -16.79 -9.00
CA ALA A 329 8.61 -15.55 -8.41
C ALA A 329 9.12 -15.82 -6.99
N SER A 330 10.14 -15.08 -6.59
CA SER A 330 10.72 -15.13 -5.26
C SER A 330 10.94 -13.73 -4.73
N LEU A 331 10.59 -13.53 -3.46
CA LEU A 331 10.75 -12.27 -2.74
C LEU A 331 11.93 -12.39 -1.77
N SER A 332 12.87 -11.46 -1.87
CA SER A 332 13.98 -11.29 -0.93
C SER A 332 13.93 -9.91 -0.29
N ILE A 333 14.24 -9.84 1.00
CA ILE A 333 14.30 -8.57 1.75
C ILE A 333 15.73 -8.42 2.28
N TYR A 334 16.31 -7.24 2.07
CA TYR A 334 17.64 -6.84 2.54
C TYR A 334 17.45 -5.79 3.64
N PRO A 335 17.19 -6.21 4.89
CA PRO A 335 16.90 -5.30 5.99
C PRO A 335 18.19 -4.65 6.48
N ARG A 336 18.18 -3.33 6.64
CA ARG A 336 19.35 -2.55 7.04
C ARG A 336 19.06 -1.75 8.30
N LYS A 337 20.05 -1.68 9.19
CA LYS A 337 19.94 -1.04 10.48
C LYS A 337 21.25 -0.30 10.81
N ALA A 338 21.11 0.92 11.30
CA ALA A 338 22.22 1.69 11.84
C ALA A 338 22.59 1.18 13.23
N GLU A 339 23.89 1.03 13.44
CA GLU A 339 24.46 0.62 14.71
C GLU A 339 25.60 1.56 15.10
N LYS A 340 25.64 1.92 16.39
CA LYS A 340 26.75 2.65 16.97
C LYS A 340 27.92 1.70 17.22
N LYS A 341 29.07 1.99 16.62
CA LYS A 341 30.28 1.18 16.79
C LYS A 341 31.11 1.67 17.99
N GLN A 342 32.03 0.83 18.47
CA GLN A 342 32.86 1.15 19.65
C GLN A 342 33.66 2.45 19.52
N GLY A 343 33.99 2.87 18.29
CA GLY A 343 34.65 4.15 18.00
C GLY A 343 33.74 5.38 18.07
N GLY A 344 32.45 5.21 18.43
CA GLY A 344 31.46 6.29 18.55
C GLY A 344 30.75 6.67 17.25
N GLY A 345 31.28 6.25 16.09
CA GLY A 345 30.64 6.45 14.79
C GLY A 345 29.44 5.51 14.57
N TRP A 346 28.51 5.97 13.74
CA TRP A 346 27.40 5.17 13.24
C TRP A 346 27.77 4.51 11.92
N GLN A 347 27.26 3.30 11.69
CA GLN A 347 27.36 2.60 10.42
C GLN A 347 26.03 1.90 10.17
N ILE A 348 25.54 1.90 8.93
CA ILE A 348 24.44 1.03 8.51
C ILE A 348 25.02 -0.30 8.04
N ASP A 349 24.44 -1.40 8.52
CA ASP A 349 24.75 -2.76 8.10
C ASP A 349 23.45 -3.59 8.06
N ARG A 350 23.55 -4.87 7.72
CA ARG A 350 22.42 -5.81 7.76
C ARG A 350 21.79 -5.85 9.15
N ASP A 351 20.47 -5.83 9.21
CA ASP A 351 19.74 -5.99 10.46
C ASP A 351 19.76 -7.46 10.90
N ILE A 352 20.66 -7.77 11.83
CA ILE A 352 20.86 -9.13 12.37
C ILE A 352 19.72 -9.61 13.28
N SER A 353 18.69 -8.80 13.53
CA SER A 353 17.44 -9.30 14.12
C SER A 353 16.67 -10.20 13.16
N PHE A 354 16.93 -10.09 11.85
CA PHE A 354 16.45 -11.00 10.83
C PHE A 354 17.38 -12.22 10.76
N THR A 355 16.80 -13.40 10.48
CA THR A 355 17.60 -14.58 10.18
C THR A 355 18.16 -14.47 8.76
N LEU A 356 19.47 -14.26 8.66
CA LEU A 356 20.19 -14.12 7.39
C LEU A 356 21.22 -15.25 7.24
N SER A 357 21.33 -15.78 6.02
CA SER A 357 22.33 -16.81 5.72
C SER A 357 23.75 -16.27 5.83
N LYS A 358 24.70 -17.14 6.18
CA LYS A 358 26.09 -16.74 6.42
C LYS A 358 26.70 -16.14 5.15
N GLY A 359 27.07 -14.86 5.24
CA GLY A 359 27.69 -14.13 4.11
C GLY A 359 26.68 -13.38 3.25
N GLU A 360 25.39 -13.58 3.49
CA GLU A 360 24.31 -12.90 2.77
C GLU A 360 23.89 -11.61 3.48
N ASP A 361 23.38 -10.67 2.69
CA ASP A 361 22.79 -9.40 3.16
C ASP A 361 21.26 -9.44 3.20
N GLY A 362 20.64 -10.46 2.58
CA GLY A 362 19.19 -10.60 2.45
C GLY A 362 18.65 -11.90 3.04
N THR A 363 17.34 -11.93 3.24
CA THR A 363 16.60 -13.14 3.64
C THR A 363 16.70 -14.20 2.55
N GLU A 364 16.55 -15.47 2.93
CA GLU A 364 16.30 -16.54 1.96
C GLU A 364 15.09 -16.20 1.07
N PRO A 365 15.17 -16.41 -0.26
CA PRO A 365 14.08 -16.05 -1.17
C PRO A 365 12.79 -16.81 -0.85
N ALA A 366 11.72 -16.08 -0.56
CA ALA A 366 10.41 -16.66 -0.29
C ALA A 366 9.59 -16.79 -1.58
N THR A 367 9.05 -17.97 -1.86
CA THR A 367 8.23 -18.19 -3.07
C THR A 367 6.97 -17.32 -3.05
N VAL A 368 6.75 -16.59 -4.14
CA VAL A 368 5.56 -15.80 -4.43
C VAL A 368 4.79 -16.48 -5.54
N LYS A 369 3.50 -16.71 -5.30
CA LYS A 369 2.57 -17.20 -6.33
C LYS A 369 2.15 -16.01 -7.19
N LEU A 370 2.40 -16.10 -8.49
CA LEU A 370 1.91 -15.11 -9.45
C LEU A 370 0.39 -15.22 -9.59
N LEU A 371 -0.28 -14.08 -9.77
CA LEU A 371 -1.72 -14.02 -10.02
C LEU A 371 -2.05 -14.51 -11.44
N HIS A 372 -1.20 -14.15 -12.41
CA HIS A 372 -1.29 -14.61 -13.79
C HIS A 372 0.05 -15.16 -14.27
N LYS A 373 0.01 -16.16 -15.16
CA LYS A 373 1.22 -16.71 -15.78
C LYS A 373 1.77 -15.71 -16.78
N ILE A 374 3.10 -15.64 -16.88
CA ILE A 374 3.74 -14.92 -17.98
C ILE A 374 3.50 -15.76 -19.23
N GLU A 375 2.65 -15.26 -20.14
CA GLU A 375 2.57 -15.86 -21.46
C GLU A 375 3.95 -15.73 -22.10
N ALA A 376 4.60 -16.86 -22.39
CA ALA A 376 5.84 -16.84 -23.15
C ALA A 376 5.57 -16.06 -24.44
N LEU A 377 6.29 -14.96 -24.65
CA LEU A 377 6.25 -14.17 -25.88
C LEU A 377 6.80 -15.04 -27.04
N GLY A 378 5.97 -15.98 -27.49
CA GLY A 378 6.24 -16.90 -28.57
C GLY A 378 5.60 -16.37 -29.84
N THR A 379 6.42 -15.79 -30.72
CA THR A 379 6.22 -15.58 -32.16
C THR A 379 4.83 -15.11 -32.59
N GLU A 380 4.73 -13.88 -33.09
CA GLU A 380 3.59 -13.39 -33.86
C GLU A 380 3.01 -14.50 -34.77
N LYS A 381 1.91 -15.12 -34.34
CA LYS A 381 1.02 -15.74 -35.29
C LYS A 381 0.37 -14.59 -36.04
N LYS A 382 0.82 -14.38 -37.28
CA LYS A 382 0.12 -13.60 -38.30
C LYS A 382 -1.33 -14.08 -38.37
N ASN A 383 -2.19 -13.48 -37.56
CA ASN A 383 -3.62 -13.70 -37.66
C ASN A 383 -4.09 -12.98 -38.91
N ARG A 384 -4.65 -13.79 -39.81
CA ARG A 384 -5.25 -13.36 -41.07
C ARG A 384 -6.30 -12.28 -40.79
N SER A 385 -6.22 -11.22 -41.58
CA SER A 385 -7.15 -10.11 -41.65
C SER A 385 -8.61 -10.61 -41.70
N PRO A 386 -9.54 -10.07 -40.90
CA PRO A 386 -10.96 -10.29 -41.12
C PRO A 386 -11.40 -9.47 -42.34
N THR A 387 -12.04 -10.13 -43.29
CA THR A 387 -12.71 -9.51 -44.45
C THR A 387 -13.79 -8.55 -43.96
N PRO A 388 -13.90 -7.32 -44.51
CA PRO A 388 -14.89 -6.36 -44.05
C PRO A 388 -16.30 -6.79 -44.48
N LYS A 389 -17.19 -7.01 -43.51
CA LYS A 389 -18.63 -7.09 -43.76
C LYS A 389 -19.19 -5.68 -43.88
N THR A 390 -19.83 -5.43 -45.01
CA THR A 390 -20.60 -4.24 -45.37
C THR A 390 -21.63 -3.88 -44.30
N LEU A 391 -21.56 -2.66 -43.76
CA LEU A 391 -22.63 -2.06 -42.98
C LEU A 391 -23.75 -1.61 -43.92
N THR A 392 -24.92 -2.24 -43.80
CA THR A 392 -26.18 -1.63 -44.21
C THR A 392 -26.75 -0.88 -43.01
N THR A 393 -26.89 0.43 -43.18
CA THR A 393 -27.60 1.32 -42.29
C THR A 393 -29.09 1.00 -42.28
N ASP A 394 -29.66 0.71 -41.12
CA ASP A 394 -31.08 0.99 -40.91
C ASP A 394 -31.30 1.51 -39.49
N ALA A 395 -31.91 2.69 -39.43
CA ALA A 395 -32.26 3.40 -38.23
C ALA A 395 -33.71 3.08 -37.89
N SER A 396 -33.98 2.49 -36.72
CA SER A 396 -35.16 2.78 -35.88
C SER A 396 -35.30 1.79 -34.73
N SER A 397 -35.84 2.31 -33.61
CA SER A 397 -36.24 1.63 -32.37
C SER A 397 -35.14 1.26 -31.37
N ARG A 398 -34.88 2.17 -30.42
CA ARG A 398 -34.31 1.81 -29.10
C ARG A 398 -35.43 1.21 -28.22
N PRO A 399 -35.26 0.02 -27.62
CA PRO A 399 -36.15 -0.42 -26.55
C PRO A 399 -35.81 0.33 -25.25
N PRO A 400 -36.77 0.50 -24.32
CA PRO A 400 -36.50 1.19 -23.07
C PRO A 400 -35.60 0.35 -22.16
N PHE A 401 -34.72 1.03 -21.44
CA PHE A 401 -33.92 0.50 -20.34
C PHE A 401 -34.81 -0.23 -19.33
N LYS A 402 -34.49 -1.49 -19.02
CA LYS A 402 -35.02 -2.21 -17.85
C LYS A 402 -34.01 -2.13 -16.71
N ILE A 403 -34.43 -1.54 -15.60
CA ILE A 403 -33.79 -1.65 -14.29
C ILE A 403 -34.00 -3.11 -13.80
N PRO A 404 -32.98 -3.82 -13.28
CA PRO A 404 -33.20 -5.15 -12.72
C PRO A 404 -33.99 -5.05 -11.41
N ASP A 405 -35.15 -5.69 -11.36
CA ASP A 405 -35.85 -6.01 -10.10
C ASP A 405 -35.03 -7.07 -9.36
N TYR A 406 -34.51 -6.74 -8.18
CA TYR A 406 -33.99 -7.72 -7.24
C TYR A 406 -35.17 -8.48 -6.63
N ASN A 407 -35.54 -9.58 -7.28
CA ASN A 407 -36.46 -10.55 -6.70
C ASN A 407 -35.65 -11.46 -5.74
N ILE A 408 -35.75 -11.16 -4.45
CA ILE A 408 -35.30 -12.06 -3.38
C ILE A 408 -36.28 -13.24 -3.41
N ASP A 409 -35.90 -14.33 -4.06
CA ASP A 409 -36.37 -15.69 -3.71
C ASP A 409 -35.65 -16.73 -4.57
N ARG A 410 -34.72 -17.44 -3.93
CA ARG A 410 -34.35 -18.86 -4.17
C ARG A 410 -33.15 -19.25 -3.32
N PHE A 411 -33.38 -19.48 -2.03
CA PHE A 411 -32.54 -20.37 -1.24
C PHE A 411 -33.10 -21.79 -1.36
N THR A 412 -32.59 -22.57 -2.31
CA THR A 412 -32.94 -23.99 -2.40
C THR A 412 -32.16 -24.78 -1.35
N GLY A 413 -32.87 -25.50 -0.47
CA GLY A 413 -32.28 -26.50 0.43
C GLY A 413 -32.40 -26.27 1.93
N ARG A 414 -33.14 -25.24 2.40
CA ARG A 414 -33.40 -24.97 3.84
C ARG A 414 -34.85 -24.56 4.13
N GLU A 415 -35.78 -25.10 3.36
CA GLU A 415 -37.21 -24.73 3.42
C GLU A 415 -37.84 -25.09 4.79
N ASP A 416 -37.39 -26.18 5.41
CA ASP A 416 -37.89 -26.60 6.73
C ASP A 416 -37.33 -25.75 7.89
N GLU A 417 -36.09 -25.26 7.78
CA GLU A 417 -35.48 -24.36 8.78
C GLU A 417 -36.09 -22.96 8.72
N LEU A 418 -36.44 -22.49 7.51
CA LEU A 418 -37.13 -21.20 7.31
C LEU A 418 -38.56 -21.24 7.85
N ARG A 419 -39.28 -22.36 7.71
CA ARG A 419 -40.61 -22.54 8.34
C ARG A 419 -40.55 -22.53 9.86
N GLN A 420 -39.54 -23.16 10.46
CA GLN A 420 -39.37 -23.13 11.91
C GLN A 420 -39.06 -21.71 12.42
N LEU A 421 -38.32 -20.92 11.65
CA LEU A 421 -38.06 -19.52 11.98
C LEU A 421 -39.30 -18.62 11.84
N GLU A 422 -40.11 -18.82 10.80
CA GLU A 422 -41.39 -18.12 10.62
C GLU A 422 -42.38 -18.42 11.75
N GLU A 423 -42.52 -19.68 12.16
CA GLU A 423 -43.38 -20.07 13.29
C GLU A 423 -42.90 -19.46 14.61
N LEU A 424 -41.58 -19.37 14.81
CA LEU A 424 -41.00 -18.74 16.00
C LEU A 424 -41.27 -17.22 16.04
N ILE A 425 -41.16 -16.55 14.90
CA ILE A 425 -41.42 -15.10 14.77
C ILE A 425 -42.90 -14.78 14.99
N LEU A 426 -43.80 -15.57 14.40
CA LEU A 426 -45.25 -15.39 14.56
C LEU A 426 -45.71 -15.61 16.00
N SER A 427 -45.11 -16.57 16.71
CA SER A 427 -45.39 -16.82 18.14
C SER A 427 -44.94 -15.67 19.07
N GLN A 428 -43.94 -14.89 18.66
CA GLN A 428 -43.45 -13.75 19.44
C GLN A 428 -44.23 -12.44 19.20
N GLU A 429 -44.91 -12.31 18.06
CA GLU A 429 -45.78 -11.16 17.78
C GLU A 429 -47.12 -11.23 18.53
N ASP A 430 -47.68 -12.43 18.74
CA ASP A 430 -48.91 -12.61 19.51
C ASP A 430 -48.76 -12.21 20.99
N HIS A 431 -47.55 -12.31 21.55
CA HIS A 431 -47.27 -11.85 22.92
C HIS A 431 -47.14 -10.32 23.07
N LYS A 432 -47.02 -9.55 21.98
CA LYS A 432 -46.94 -8.08 22.03
C LYS A 432 -48.28 -7.37 21.88
N ARG A 433 -49.38 -8.08 21.58
CA ARG A 433 -50.74 -7.51 21.47
C ARG A 433 -51.61 -7.65 22.73
N ALA A 434 -51.11 -8.25 23.82
CA ALA A 434 -51.90 -8.49 25.04
C ALA A 434 -51.73 -7.45 26.17
N PHE A 435 -51.01 -6.34 25.97
CA PHE A 435 -50.85 -5.29 26.99
C PHE A 435 -51.13 -3.88 26.42
N VAL A 436 -52.37 -3.66 25.99
CA VAL A 436 -52.98 -2.32 25.96
C VAL A 436 -54.49 -2.49 26.23
N ILE A 437 -54.87 -2.49 27.52
CA ILE A 437 -56.17 -2.00 28.04
C ILE A 437 -55.87 -1.29 29.36
#